data_AF-I4BB19-F1
#
_entry.id   AF-I4BB19-F1
#
_cell.length_a   1.000
_cell.length_b   1.000
_cell.length_c   1.000
_cell.angle_alpha   90.00
_cell.angle_beta   90.00
_cell.angle_gamma   90.00
#
_symmetry.space_group_name_H-M   'P 1'
#
loop_
_entity.id
_entity.type
_entity.pdbx_description
1 polymer ?
#
loop_
_entity_poly.entity_id
_entity_poly.type
_entity_poly.pdbx_seq_one_letter_code
_entity_poly.pdbx_strand_id
1 'polypeptide(L)'
;MSRAERRIVIHCPGVEKAADFFGYFRDVLHSTFDNNLEMLQRVIESDVEGPLVVELRDYHHASEESRLVLSSLTRIIEKAAAKTGNIRSEVT
;
A
#
# COMPACT_ATOMS: atom_id res chain seq x y z
N MET A 1 22.55 -2.87 12.51
CA MET A 1 21.20 -2.78 13.13
C MET A 1 20.20 -3.23 12.08
N SER A 2 19.40 -4.27 12.34
CA SER A 2 18.35 -4.71 11.39
C SER A 2 17.26 -3.65 11.36
N ARG A 3 16.92 -3.12 10.17
CA ARG A 3 15.76 -2.22 10.01
C ARG A 3 14.50 -3.05 10.30
N ALA A 4 13.66 -2.57 11.22
CA ALA A 4 12.42 -3.25 11.57
C ALA A 4 11.48 -3.32 10.35
N GLU A 5 10.84 -4.47 10.14
CA GLU A 5 9.80 -4.60 9.10
C GLU A 5 8.64 -3.67 9.45
N ARG A 6 8.27 -2.80 8.50
CA ARG A 6 7.07 -1.95 8.59
C ARG A 6 5.91 -2.65 7.90
N ARG A 7 4.70 -2.46 8.40
CA ARG A 7 3.49 -3.08 7.86
C ARG A 7 2.37 -2.08 7.69
N ILE A 8 1.79 -2.04 6.49
CA ILE A 8 0.60 -1.27 6.15
C ILE A 8 -0.56 -2.26 6.06
N VAL A 9 -1.52 -2.16 6.97
CA VAL A 9 -2.69 -3.06 7.01
C VAL A 9 -3.89 -2.31 6.48
N ILE A 10 -4.39 -2.71 5.32
CA ILE A 10 -5.53 -2.09 4.65
C ILE A 10 -6.74 -3.00 4.82
N HIS A 11 -7.78 -2.51 5.50
CA HIS A 11 -9.05 -3.21 5.64
C HIS A 11 -9.88 -3.05 4.37
N CYS A 12 -9.80 -4.02 3.47
CA CYS A 12 -10.35 -3.95 2.13
C CYS A 12 -11.86 -3.65 2.04
N PRO A 13 -12.73 -4.17 2.94
CA PRO A 13 -14.16 -3.85 2.89
C PRO A 13 -14.49 -2.38 3.14
N GLY A 14 -13.59 -1.62 3.78
CA GLY A 14 -13.76 -0.19 4.03
C GLY A 14 -13.17 0.72 2.95
N VAL A 15 -12.67 0.16 1.84
CA VAL A 15 -12.05 0.92 0.75
C VAL A 15 -13.05 1.04 -0.40
N GLU A 16 -13.68 2.19 -0.56
CA GLU A 16 -14.64 2.46 -1.63
C GLU A 16 -14.04 3.34 -2.73
N LYS A 17 -12.97 4.10 -2.41
CA LYS A 17 -12.27 5.00 -3.31
C LYS A 17 -10.78 5.04 -3.00
N ALA A 18 -9.99 5.50 -3.97
CA ALA A 18 -8.53 5.59 -3.81
C ALA A 18 -8.12 6.46 -2.61
N ALA A 19 -8.93 7.47 -2.27
CA ALA A 19 -8.72 8.33 -1.12
C ALA A 19 -8.63 7.55 0.21
N ASP A 20 -9.34 6.42 0.34
CA ASP A 20 -9.47 5.69 1.59
C ASP A 20 -8.17 4.96 1.95
N PHE A 21 -7.42 4.46 0.95
CA PHE A 21 -6.17 3.74 1.25
C PHE A 21 -4.98 4.68 1.47
N PHE A 22 -4.98 5.92 1.00
CA PHE A 22 -3.83 6.83 1.17
C PHE A 22 -3.54 7.12 2.66
N GLY A 23 -4.57 7.15 3.52
CA GLY A 23 -4.41 7.34 4.96
C GLY A 23 -3.46 6.32 5.59
N TYR A 24 -3.65 5.04 5.27
CA TYR A 24 -2.82 3.94 5.77
C TYR A 24 -1.34 4.10 5.42
N PHE A 25 -1.03 4.63 4.23
CA PHE A 25 0.35 4.90 3.83
C PHE A 25 0.95 6.08 4.56
N ARG A 26 0.20 7.16 4.76
CA ARG A 26 0.69 8.33 5.51
C ARG A 26 1.03 7.97 6.96
N ASP A 27 0.20 7.15 7.59
CA ASP A 27 0.38 6.75 8.98
C ASP A 27 1.66 5.93 9.21
N VAL A 28 2.00 5.04 8.27
CA VAL A 28 3.15 4.13 8.39
C VAL A 28 4.43 4.72 7.81
N LEU A 29 4.33 5.49 6.74
CA LEU A 29 5.49 6.13 6.10
C LEU A 29 5.83 7.48 6.74
N HIS A 30 4.98 8.01 7.61
CA HIS A 30 5.11 9.34 8.21
C HIS A 30 5.34 10.45 7.17
N SER A 31 4.70 10.31 6.00
CA SER A 31 4.90 11.16 4.84
C SER A 31 3.59 11.86 4.45
N THR A 32 3.67 13.16 4.21
CA THR A 32 2.54 13.94 3.69
C THR A 32 2.69 14.09 2.18
N PHE A 33 1.89 13.34 1.44
CA PHE A 33 1.83 13.41 -0.02
C PHE A 33 0.38 13.58 -0.49
N ASP A 34 0.19 14.16 -1.66
CA ASP A 34 -1.15 14.36 -2.25
C ASP A 34 -1.84 13.02 -2.50
N ASN A 35 -3.18 13.01 -2.49
CA ASN A 35 -4.00 11.83 -2.83
C ASN A 35 -3.90 11.49 -4.33
N ASN A 36 -2.71 11.12 -4.78
CA ASN A 36 -2.36 10.81 -6.15
C ASN A 36 -1.56 9.50 -6.19
N LEU A 37 -2.00 8.57 -7.05
CA LEU A 37 -1.37 7.28 -7.27
C LEU A 37 0.10 7.38 -7.69
N GLU A 38 0.43 8.34 -8.55
CA GLU A 38 1.82 8.55 -8.99
C GLU A 38 2.70 9.02 -7.83
N MET A 39 2.15 9.89 -6.98
CA MET A 39 2.87 10.40 -5.82
C MET A 39 3.06 9.29 -4.79
N LEU A 40 2.03 8.48 -4.54
CA LEU A 40 2.13 7.29 -3.70
C LEU A 40 3.22 6.35 -4.18
N GLN A 41 3.28 6.06 -5.48
CA GLN A 41 4.33 5.22 -6.05
C GLN A 41 5.72 5.80 -5.77
N ARG A 42 5.93 7.11 -5.99
CA ARG A 42 7.23 7.75 -5.73
C ARG A 42 7.62 7.67 -4.25
N VAL A 43 6.66 7.93 -3.35
CA VAL A 43 6.88 7.88 -1.90
C VAL A 43 7.27 6.46 -1.47
N ILE A 44 6.54 5.45 -1.92
CA ILE A 44 6.87 4.05 -1.63
C ILE A 44 8.26 3.70 -2.20
N GLU A 45 8.59 4.17 -3.40
CA GLU A 45 9.90 3.88 -4.00
C GLU A 45 11.06 4.62 -3.32
N SER A 46 10.83 5.79 -2.70
CA SER A 46 11.87 6.62 -2.07
C SER A 46 12.01 6.41 -0.57
N ASP A 47 10.91 6.27 0.17
CA ASP A 47 10.89 6.15 1.65
C ASP A 47 11.07 4.71 2.14
N VAL A 48 11.04 3.72 1.25
CA VAL A 48 11.20 2.31 1.61
C VAL A 48 12.67 1.93 1.66
N GLU A 49 13.29 2.40 2.74
CA GLU A 49 14.67 2.11 3.12
C GLU A 49 14.86 0.71 3.75
N GLY A 50 13.78 0.00 4.08
CA GLY A 50 13.81 -1.33 4.68
C GLY A 50 12.54 -2.12 4.38
N PRO A 51 12.40 -3.36 4.88
CA PRO A 51 11.29 -4.23 4.54
C PRO A 51 9.92 -3.58 4.82
N LEU A 52 9.06 -3.54 3.80
CA LEU A 52 7.69 -3.06 3.90
C LEU A 52 6.72 -4.15 3.43
N VAL A 53 5.75 -4.47 4.27
CA VAL A 53 4.64 -5.38 3.93
C VAL A 53 3.38 -4.55 3.75
N VAL A 54 2.70 -4.73 2.63
CA VAL A 54 1.33 -4.20 2.45
C VAL A 54 0.36 -5.36 2.52
N GLU A 55 -0.40 -5.43 3.62
CA GLU A 55 -1.39 -6.45 3.90
C GLU A 55 -2.77 -5.97 3.46
N LEU A 56 -3.38 -6.68 2.51
CA LEU A 56 -4.77 -6.50 2.08
C LEU A 56 -5.65 -7.44 2.89
N ARG A 57 -6.19 -6.92 4.00
CA ARG A 57 -6.97 -7.69 4.96
C ARG A 57 -8.44 -7.73 4.58
N ASP A 58 -9.04 -8.91 4.72
CA ASP A 58 -10.42 -9.21 4.36
C ASP A 58 -10.69 -8.96 2.86
N TYR A 59 -9.69 -9.20 2.00
CA TYR A 59 -9.81 -8.92 0.56
C TYR A 59 -10.95 -9.71 -0.10
N HIS A 60 -11.21 -10.93 0.36
CA HIS A 60 -12.31 -11.76 -0.14
C HIS A 60 -13.70 -11.24 0.27
N HIS A 61 -13.78 -10.45 1.35
CA HIS A 61 -15.01 -9.81 1.81
C HIS A 61 -15.23 -8.42 1.19
N ALA A 62 -14.26 -7.90 0.44
CA ALA A 62 -14.38 -6.60 -0.23
C ALA A 62 -15.41 -6.65 -1.37
N SER A 63 -16.13 -5.55 -1.59
CA SER A 63 -17.05 -5.45 -2.72
C SER A 63 -16.28 -5.52 -4.05
N GLU A 64 -17.00 -5.72 -5.16
CA GLU A 64 -16.38 -5.69 -6.49
C GLU A 64 -15.74 -4.32 -6.78
N GLU A 65 -16.42 -3.24 -6.37
CA GLU A 65 -15.95 -1.86 -6.49
C GLU A 65 -14.67 -1.63 -5.68
N SER A 66 -14.64 -2.09 -4.43
CA SER A 66 -13.43 -2.06 -3.59
C SER A 66 -12.27 -2.79 -4.24
N ARG A 67 -12.52 -3.98 -4.80
CA ARG A 67 -11.48 -4.77 -5.49
C ARG A 67 -10.97 -4.07 -6.74
N LEU A 68 -11.83 -3.38 -7.50
CA LEU A 68 -11.41 -2.56 -8.64
C LEU A 68 -10.49 -1.42 -8.19
N VAL A 69 -10.83 -0.72 -7.11
CA VAL A 69 -9.99 0.34 -6.53
C VAL A 69 -8.65 -0.23 -6.05
N LEU A 70 -8.68 -1.34 -5.31
CA LEU A 70 -7.50 -2.01 -4.78
C LEU A 70 -6.60 -2.59 -5.89
N SER A 71 -7.15 -2.93 -7.06
CA SER A 71 -6.37 -3.41 -8.21
C SER A 71 -5.35 -2.39 -8.73
N SER A 72 -5.68 -1.10 -8.62
CA SER A 72 -4.73 -0.03 -8.97
C SER A 72 -3.61 0.07 -7.94
N LEU A 73 -3.96 -0.12 -6.66
CA LEU A 73 -3.00 -0.13 -5.57
C LEU A 73 -2.04 -1.32 -5.66
N THR A 74 -2.54 -2.54 -5.89
CA THR A 74 -1.70 -3.74 -6.03
C THR A 74 -0.68 -3.58 -7.14
N ARG A 75 -1.07 -3.03 -8.30
CA ARG A 75 -0.14 -2.73 -9.40
C ARG A 75 0.97 -1.77 -9.01
N ILE A 76 0.67 -0.77 -8.17
CA ILE A 76 1.69 0.19 -7.68
C ILE A 76 2.67 -0.53 -6.74
N ILE A 77 2.14 -1.34 -5.84
CA ILE A 77 2.95 -2.12 -4.89
C ILE A 77 3.85 -3.10 -5.62
N GLU A 78 3.34 -3.81 -6.63
CA GLU A 78 4.11 -4.74 -7.48
C GLU A 78 5.25 -4.03 -8.21
N LYS A 79 4.98 -2.86 -8.80
CA LYS A 79 6.02 -2.05 -9.46
C LYS A 79 7.10 -1.59 -8.47
N ALA A 80 6.69 -1.09 -7.31
CA ALA A 80 7.62 -0.64 -6.28
C ALA A 80 8.42 -1.81 -5.70
N ALA A 81 7.81 -2.98 -5.52
CA ALA A 81 8.47 -4.22 -5.10
C ALA A 81 9.53 -4.66 -6.11
N ALA A 82 9.20 -4.67 -7.41
CA ALA A 82 10.15 -4.99 -8.46
C ALA A 82 11.35 -4.03 -8.51
N LYS A 83 11.12 -2.75 -8.20
CA LYS A 83 12.18 -1.73 -8.21
C LYS A 83 13.06 -1.73 -6.97
N THR A 84 12.48 -1.91 -5.79
CA THR A 84 13.18 -1.76 -4.51
C THR A 84 13.69 -3.08 -3.93
N GLY A 85 13.04 -4.21 -4.25
CA GLY A 85 13.29 -5.51 -3.63
C GLY A 85 12.91 -5.62 -2.13
N ASN A 86 12.43 -4.53 -1.53
CA ASN A 86 12.15 -4.43 -0.10
C ASN A 86 10.65 -4.47 0.22
N ILE A 87 9.79 -4.49 -0.80
CA ILE A 87 8.34 -4.42 -0.64
C ILE A 87 7.72 -5.75 -1.03
N ARG A 88 6.74 -6.21 -0.26
CA ARG A 88 5.87 -7.33 -0.63
C ARG A 88 4.42 -7.05 -0.27
N SER A 89 3.50 -7.65 -1.01
CA SER A 89 2.08 -7.68 -0.68
C SER A 89 1.68 -9.01 -0.06
N GLU A 90 0.77 -8.98 0.91
CA GLU A 90 0.12 -10.14 1.51
C GLU A 90 -1.39 -9.96 1.40
N VAL A 91 -2.13 -11.04 1.13
CA VAL A 91 -3.60 -11.03 1.05
C VAL A 91 -4.13 -12.02 2.07
N THR A 92 -5.05 -11.58 2.93
CA THR A 92 -5.64 -12.40 4.00
C THR A 92 -7.15 -12.24 4.01
#